data_AF-A0A537PIZ7-F1
#
_entry.id   AF-A0A537PIZ7-F1
#
_cell.length_a   1.000
_cell.length_b   1.000
_cell.length_c   1.000
_cell.angle_alpha   90.00
_cell.angle_beta   90.00
_cell.angle_gamma   90.00
#
_symmetry.space_group_name_H-M   'P 1'
#
loop_
_entity.id
_entity.type
_entity.pdbx_description
1 polymer ?
#
loop_
_entity_poly.entity_id
_entity_poly.type
_entity_poly.pdbx_seq_one_letter_code
_entity_poly.pdbx_strand_id
1 'polypeptide(L)' 'MTATDVQHVYVRRLLVDAQPAPLTMTGPIGWLRANLFSTPLNTALTILSILLIAWVVPPFVRFLVIDATWVGVDR' A
#
# COMPACT_ATOMS: atom_id res chain seq x y z
N MET A 1 44.69 14.47 -31.97
CA MET A 1 45.10 14.32 -30.55
C MET A 1 43.88 14.61 -29.71
N THR A 2 42.96 13.65 -29.60
CA THR A 2 41.71 13.80 -28.85
C THR A 2 41.68 12.68 -27.83
N ALA A 3 41.70 13.08 -26.56
CA ALA A 3 41.70 12.19 -25.42
C ALA A 3 40.45 11.30 -25.45
N THR A 4 40.67 10.00 -25.36
CA THR A 4 39.62 8.98 -25.23
C THR A 4 38.83 9.26 -23.95
N ASP A 5 37.56 9.64 -24.11
CA ASP A 5 36.56 9.67 -23.05
C ASP A 5 36.35 8.24 -22.55
N VAL A 6 37.00 7.90 -21.44
CA VAL A 6 36.91 6.58 -20.81
C VAL A 6 35.54 6.49 -20.15
N GLN A 7 34.56 6.02 -20.93
CA GLN A 7 33.24 5.63 -20.46
C GLN A 7 33.42 4.72 -19.23
N HIS A 8 33.03 5.23 -18.06
CA HIS A 8 33.21 4.56 -16.79
C HIS A 8 32.41 3.25 -16.76
N VAL A 9 33.09 2.13 -17.07
CA VAL A 9 32.52 0.80 -16.91
C VAL A 9 32.30 0.58 -15.41
N TYR A 10 31.04 0.55 -15.00
CA TYR A 10 30.64 0.41 -13.60
C TYR A 10 30.83 -1.05 -13.14
N VAL A 11 32.09 -1.43 -12.87
CA VAL A 11 32.44 -2.75 -12.34
C VAL A 11 32.57 -2.65 -10.82
N ARG A 12 31.64 -3.27 -10.09
CA ARG A 12 31.73 -3.46 -8.63
C ARG A 12 32.99 -4.23 -8.30
N ARG A 13 33.96 -3.60 -7.62
CA ARG A 13 35.26 -4.22 -7.24
C ARG A 13 35.27 -4.90 -5.87
N LEU A 14 34.28 -4.64 -5.02
CA LEU A 14 34.20 -5.18 -3.66
C LEU A 14 32.85 -5.85 -3.42
N LEU A 15 32.90 -7.02 -2.79
CA LEU A 15 31.72 -7.69 -2.27
C LEU A 15 31.19 -6.88 -1.07
N VAL A 16 30.10 -6.13 -1.27
CA VAL A 16 29.26 -5.58 -0.18
C VAL A 16 28.93 -6.68 0.83
N ASP A 17 29.21 -6.40 2.10
CA ASP A 17 28.88 -7.26 3.23
C ASP A 17 27.37 -7.43 3.38
N ALA A 18 26.95 -8.59 3.87
CA ALA A 18 25.55 -8.90 4.10
C ALA A 18 24.98 -8.01 5.22
N GLN A 19 24.28 -6.95 4.83
CA GLN A 19 23.48 -6.14 5.74
C GLN A 19 22.35 -7.04 6.29
N PRO A 20 22.09 -7.06 7.62
CA PRO A 20 20.93 -7.76 8.15
C PRO A 20 19.66 -7.22 7.47
N ALA A 21 18.75 -8.13 7.11
CA ALA A 21 17.50 -7.75 6.48
C ALA A 21 16.82 -6.69 7.36
N PRO A 22 16.49 -5.51 6.82
CA PRO A 22 15.88 -4.44 7.61
C PRO A 22 14.60 -4.99 8.23
N LEU A 23 14.64 -5.23 9.55
CA LEU A 23 13.58 -5.89 10.32
C LEU A 23 12.24 -5.15 10.15
N THR A 24 12.30 -3.85 9.87
CA THR A 24 11.16 -2.95 9.68
C THR A 24 10.49 -3.08 8.29
N MET A 25 11.12 -3.73 7.31
CA MET A 25 10.56 -3.89 5.94
C MET A 25 9.89 -5.25 5.72
N THR A 26 10.18 -6.25 6.54
CA THR A 26 9.60 -7.59 6.43
C THR A 26 8.33 -7.71 7.26
N GLY A 27 7.18 -7.43 6.64
CA GLY A 27 5.88 -7.75 7.20
C GLY A 27 4.73 -6.93 6.59
N PRO A 28 3.48 -7.38 6.72
CA PRO A 28 2.31 -6.68 6.19
C PRO A 28 2.21 -5.24 6.73
N ILE A 29 2.53 -5.05 8.01
CA ILE A 29 2.50 -3.75 8.70
C ILE A 29 3.60 -2.81 8.17
N GLY A 30 4.82 -3.33 7.95
CA GLY A 30 5.94 -2.57 7.37
C GLY A 30 5.64 -2.12 5.94
N TRP A 31 5.02 -3.00 5.15
CA TRP A 31 4.55 -2.68 3.80
C TRP A 31 3.44 -1.62 3.82
N LEU A 32 2.46 -1.74 4.72
CA LEU A 32 1.37 -0.77 4.86
C LEU A 32 1.92 0.63 5.14
N ARG A 33 2.87 0.76 6.08
CA ARG A 33 3.52 2.04 6.40
C ARG A 33 4.31 2.59 5.21
N ALA A 34 5.03 1.73 4.50
CA ALA A 34 5.87 2.12 3.37
C ALA A 34 5.09 2.49 2.11
N ASN A 35 3.82 2.08 1.97
CA ASN A 35 3.03 2.32 0.76
C ASN A 35 1.84 3.26 0.99
N LEU A 36 1.10 3.12 2.09
CA LEU A 36 -0.09 3.93 2.38
C LEU A 36 0.22 5.21 3.18
N PHE A 37 1.32 5.23 3.94
CA PHE A 37 1.69 6.37 4.80
C PHE A 37 3.06 6.96 4.44
N SER A 38 3.53 6.70 3.23
CA SER A 38 4.87 7.13 2.76
C SER A 38 4.98 8.63 2.51
N THR A 39 3.86 9.30 2.24
CA THR A 39 3.80 10.74 2.06
C THR A 39 2.63 11.32 2.83
N PRO A 40 2.68 12.61 3.24
CA PRO A 40 1.55 13.27 3.90
C PRO A 40 0.25 13.21 3.07
N LEU A 41 0.38 13.27 1.73
CA LEU A 41 -0.75 13.12 0.81
C LEU A 41 -1.35 11.71 0.87
N ASN A 42 -0.51 10.67 0.83
CA ASN A 42 -1.00 9.28 0.91
C ASN A 42 -1.69 9.00 2.25
N THR A 43 -1.16 9.56 3.34
CA THR A 43 -1.80 9.49 4.66
C THR A 43 -3.19 10.15 4.64
N ALA A 44 -3.29 11.36 4.09
CA ALA A 44 -4.58 12.06 3.97
C ALA A 44 -5.59 11.28 3.10
N LEU A 45 -5.14 10.74 1.97
CA LEU A 45 -5.97 9.92 1.09
C LEU A 45 -6.43 8.62 1.77
N THR A 46 -5.56 8.00 2.56
CA THR A 46 -5.89 6.79 3.32
C THR A 46 -6.96 7.08 4.38
N ILE A 47 -6.80 8.17 5.13
CA ILE A 47 -7.80 8.62 6.12
C ILE A 47 -9.12 8.94 5.42
N LEU A 48 -9.08 9.69 4.32
CA LEU A 48 -10.28 10.02 3.54
C LEU A 48 -11.00 8.76 3.03
N SER A 49 -10.24 7.77 2.55
CA SER A 49 -10.79 6.49 2.09
C SER A 49 -11.49 5.75 3.23
N ILE A 50 -10.88 5.70 4.43
CA ILE A 50 -11.50 5.08 5.61
C ILE A 50 -12.78 5.82 6.00
N LEU A 51 -12.77 7.15 5.99
CA LEU A 51 -13.96 7.96 6.29
C LEU A 51 -15.09 7.72 5.27
N LEU A 52 -14.75 7.63 3.98
CA LEU A 52 -15.70 7.32 2.92
C LEU A 52 -16.32 5.93 3.13
N ILE A 53 -15.49 4.93 3.43
CA ILE A 53 -15.95 3.57 3.73
C ILE A 53 -16.87 3.59 4.96
N ALA A 54 -16.47 4.27 6.04
CA ALA A 54 -17.28 4.37 7.26
C ALA A 54 -18.63 5.07 7.02
N TRP A 55 -18.72 5.95 6.02
CA TRP A 55 -19.97 6.63 5.66
C TRP A 55 -20.85 5.80 4.72
N VAL A 56 -20.25 5.13 3.73
CA VAL A 56 -20.96 4.38 2.70
C VAL A 56 -21.34 2.97 3.16
N VAL A 57 -20.50 2.28 3.91
CA VAL A 57 -20.75 0.88 4.30
C VAL A 57 -22.01 0.72 5.17
N PRO A 58 -22.28 1.54 6.20
CA PRO A 58 -23.46 1.35 7.04
C PRO A 58 -24.80 1.38 6.30
N PRO A 59 -25.11 2.36 5.41
CA PRO A 59 -26.37 2.33 4.67
C PRO A 59 -26.45 1.15 3.70
N PHE A 60 -25.33 0.73 3.09
CA PHE A 60 -25.29 -0.46 2.24
C PHE A 60 -25.58 -1.74 3.01
N VAL A 61 -24.96 -1.92 4.17
CA VAL A 61 -25.21 -3.10 5.03
C VAL A 61 -26.65 -3.11 5.51
N ARG A 62 -27.20 -1.95 5.87
CA ARG A 62 -28.61 -1.86 6.26
C ARG A 62 -29.52 -2.29 5.13
N PHE A 63 -29.32 -1.76 3.92
CA PHE A 63 -30.13 -2.14 2.78
C PHE A 63 -30.00 -3.62 2.41
N LEU A 64 -28.77 -4.12 2.30
CA LEU A 64 -28.48 -5.47 1.82
C LEU A 64 -28.77 -6.57 2.83
N VAL A 65 -28.68 -6.26 4.12
CA VAL A 65 -28.74 -7.27 5.20
C VAL A 65 -29.91 -7.05 6.14
N ILE A 66 -30.13 -5.81 6.60
CA ILE A 66 -31.13 -5.52 7.63
C ILE A 66 -32.53 -5.43 7.01
N ASP A 67 -32.68 -4.59 5.98
CA ASP A 67 -33.96 -4.33 5.31
C ASP A 67 -34.26 -5.38 4.22
N ALA A 68 -33.34 -6.33 4.00
CA ALA A 68 -33.53 -7.43 3.06
C ALA A 68 -34.69 -8.34 3.50
N THR A 69 -35.60 -8.61 2.57
CA THR A 69 -36.73 -9.50 2.79
C THR A 69 -36.26 -10.94 2.64
N TRP A 70 -35.94 -11.59 3.76
CA TRP A 70 -35.34 -12.94 3.77
C TRP A 70 -36.33 -14.07 3.51
N VAL A 71 -37.62 -13.80 3.71
CA VAL A 71 -38.69 -14.79 3.52
C VAL A 71 -39.72 -14.14 2.61
N GLY A 72 -39.82 -14.64 1.38
CA GLY A 72 -40.94 -14.32 0.50
C GLY A 72 -42.16 -15.08 0.98
N VAL A 73 -43.28 -14.39 1.20
CA VAL A 73 -44.56 -15.09 1.38
C VAL A 73 -44.92 -15.65 0.02
N ASP A 74 -44.69 -16.96 -0.14
CA ASP A 74 -45.16 -17.72 -1.28
C ASP A 74 -46.69 -17.51 -1.38
N ARG A 75 -47.09 -16.97 -2.51
CA ARG A 75 -48.49 -16.94 -2.95
C ARG A 75 -48.77 -18.17 -3.78
#